data_AF-A0A7M4DW13-F1
#
_entry.id   AF-A0A7M4DW13-F1
#
_cell.length_a   1.000
_cell.length_b   1.000
_cell.length_c   1.000
_cell.angle_alpha   90.00
_cell.angle_beta   90.00
_cell.angle_gamma   90.00
#
_symmetry.space_group_name_H-M   'P 1'
#
loop_
_entity.id
_entity.type
_entity.pdbx_description
1 polymer ?
#
loop_
_entity_poly.entity_id
_entity_poly.type
_entity_poly.pdbx_seq_one_letter_code
_entity_poly.pdbx_strand_id
1 'polypeptide(L)'
;MAELSLGQHCGVAHCSQLDFLPFVCDGCSGVFCLQHRSRDSHGCSEVNIKSENVKSDQPRSYPCTYKDCTGKELLPVVCLYCEKQFCLRHRHQSDHECEKLETPKPRMAATQQLVKDIIDSKKREEVRSKKQKGAKSSETAAKVALMKLKMHACGDKSLPQTVSSCH
;
A
#
# COMPACT_ATOMS: atom_id res chain seq x y z
N MET A 1 37.69 5.80 8.00
CA MET A 1 36.86 5.56 6.82
C MET A 1 36.69 4.05 6.71
N ALA A 2 35.48 3.53 6.89
CA ALA A 2 35.22 2.10 6.71
C ALA A 2 34.96 1.88 5.21
N GLU A 3 35.93 1.31 4.50
CA GLU A 3 35.68 0.82 3.15
C GLU A 3 34.81 -0.43 3.27
N LEU A 4 33.52 -0.28 2.97
CA LEU A 4 32.60 -1.41 2.85
C LEU A 4 32.84 -2.05 1.47
N SER A 5 33.62 -3.12 1.42
CA SER A 5 33.75 -3.96 0.24
C SER A 5 32.43 -4.71 -0.02
N LEU A 6 31.51 -4.06 -0.73
CA LEU A 6 30.20 -4.62 -1.06
C LEU A 6 30.29 -5.42 -2.37
N GLY A 7 30.03 -6.72 -2.28
CA GLY A 7 29.96 -7.64 -3.42
C GLY A 7 31.21 -8.50 -3.62
N GLN A 8 31.12 -9.45 -4.55
CA GLN A 8 32.20 -10.37 -4.90
C GLN A 8 32.42 -10.35 -6.42
N HIS A 9 33.67 -10.52 -6.83
CA HIS A 9 34.01 -10.66 -8.24
C HIS A 9 33.68 -12.07 -8.73
N CYS A 10 33.31 -12.19 -9.99
CA CYS A 10 33.19 -13.46 -10.67
C CYS A 10 34.55 -14.20 -10.69
N GLY A 11 34.53 -15.50 -10.42
CA GLY A 11 35.72 -16.36 -10.43
C GLY A 11 36.21 -16.78 -11.83
N VAL A 12 35.53 -16.37 -12.90
CA VAL A 12 35.98 -16.64 -14.28
C VAL A 12 37.11 -15.68 -14.63
N ALA A 13 38.26 -16.22 -15.06
CA ALA A 13 39.47 -15.42 -15.35
C ALA A 13 39.24 -14.26 -16.33
N HIS A 14 38.30 -14.42 -17.26
CA HIS A 14 37.95 -13.42 -18.27
C HIS A 14 36.78 -12.50 -17.86
N CYS A 15 36.21 -12.67 -16.66
CA CYS A 15 35.09 -11.86 -16.17
C CYS A 15 35.43 -11.29 -14.79
N SER A 16 35.68 -9.99 -14.72
CA SER A 16 35.93 -9.27 -13.45
C SER A 16 34.67 -8.58 -12.92
N GLN A 17 33.48 -9.01 -13.33
CA GLN A 17 32.22 -8.39 -12.94
C GLN A 17 32.03 -8.50 -11.42
N LEU A 18 31.76 -7.35 -10.78
CA LEU A 18 31.30 -7.28 -9.40
C LEU A 18 29.79 -7.49 -9.34
N ASP A 19 29.36 -8.44 -8.53
CA ASP A 19 27.96 -8.70 -8.25
C ASP A 19 27.71 -8.63 -6.74
N PHE A 20 26.60 -8.02 -6.34
CA PHE A 20 26.25 -7.85 -4.92
C PHE A 20 25.59 -9.10 -4.34
N LEU A 21 25.02 -9.95 -5.20
CA LEU A 21 24.53 -11.27 -4.83
C LEU A 21 25.56 -12.33 -5.25
N PRO A 22 26.20 -13.04 -4.29
CA PRO A 22 27.12 -14.11 -4.62
C PRO A 22 26.35 -15.31 -5.19
N PHE A 23 26.55 -15.62 -6.48
CA PHE A 23 26.06 -16.87 -7.07
C PHE A 23 27.09 -17.97 -6.87
N VAL A 24 26.89 -18.83 -5.88
CA VAL A 24 27.76 -19.96 -5.60
C VAL A 24 27.32 -21.17 -6.44
N CYS A 25 28.26 -21.79 -7.15
CA CYS A 25 28.00 -22.98 -7.93
C CYS A 25 27.99 -24.24 -7.05
N ASP A 26 26.93 -25.05 -7.08
CA ASP A 26 26.76 -26.26 -6.24
C ASP A 26 27.74 -27.41 -6.53
N GLY A 27 28.76 -27.21 -7.36
CA GLY A 27 29.76 -28.23 -7.70
C GLY A 27 31.14 -27.76 -7.32
N CYS A 28 31.67 -26.85 -8.13
CA CYS A 28 32.98 -26.28 -7.89
C CYS A 28 33.01 -25.29 -6.70
N SER A 29 31.87 -24.94 -6.10
CA SER A 29 31.73 -23.97 -4.99
C SER A 29 32.29 -22.58 -5.31
N GLY A 30 32.54 -22.27 -6.59
CA GLY A 30 33.02 -20.97 -7.05
C GLY A 30 31.90 -19.91 -7.01
N VAL A 31 32.29 -18.66 -6.78
CA VAL A 31 31.39 -17.49 -6.82
C VAL A 31 31.44 -16.88 -8.22
N PHE A 32 30.28 -16.67 -8.82
CA PHE A 32 30.16 -16.15 -10.18
C PHE A 32 29.15 -15.00 -10.23
N CYS A 33 29.16 -14.22 -11.32
CA CYS A 33 28.15 -13.20 -11.60
C CYS A 33 26.92 -13.83 -12.30
N LEU A 34 25.86 -13.03 -12.49
CA LEU A 34 24.62 -13.48 -13.13
C LEU A 34 24.83 -14.20 -14.49
N GLN A 35 25.81 -13.75 -15.29
CA GLN A 35 26.10 -14.34 -16.62
C GLN A 35 26.83 -15.69 -16.53
N HIS A 36 27.59 -15.91 -15.46
CA HIS A 36 28.42 -17.10 -15.27
C HIS A 36 27.87 -18.06 -14.21
N ARG A 37 26.63 -17.84 -13.74
CA ARG A 37 25.99 -18.66 -12.70
C ARG A 37 25.73 -20.11 -13.11
N SER A 38 25.50 -20.36 -14.40
CA SER A 38 25.21 -21.70 -14.93
C SER A 38 26.50 -22.50 -15.11
N ARG A 39 26.38 -23.82 -14.93
CA ARG A 39 27.46 -24.81 -15.04
C ARG A 39 28.23 -24.70 -16.37
N ASP A 40 27.50 -24.47 -17.45
CA ASP A 40 28.06 -24.35 -18.80
C ASP A 40 28.79 -23.01 -19.00
N SER A 41 28.30 -21.93 -18.41
CA SER A 41 28.83 -20.59 -18.63
C SER A 41 30.22 -20.39 -18.03
N HIS A 42 30.54 -21.06 -16.92
CA HIS A 42 31.88 -21.01 -16.31
C HIS A 42 32.72 -22.28 -16.54
N GLY A 43 32.23 -23.23 -17.37
CA GLY A 43 32.94 -24.47 -17.66
C GLY A 43 33.22 -25.32 -16.41
N CYS A 44 32.19 -25.60 -15.61
CA CYS A 44 32.37 -26.28 -14.32
C CYS A 44 33.05 -27.65 -14.46
N SER A 45 34.04 -27.92 -13.61
CA SER A 45 34.77 -29.19 -13.57
C SER A 45 33.92 -30.36 -13.06
N GLU A 46 32.99 -30.11 -12.14
CA GLU A 46 32.18 -31.18 -11.53
C GLU A 46 30.80 -31.31 -12.18
N VAL A 47 30.65 -32.32 -13.06
CA VAL A 47 29.37 -32.80 -13.59
C VAL A 47 28.87 -33.98 -12.74
N ASN A 48 28.41 -33.69 -11.52
CA ASN A 48 27.64 -34.67 -10.76
C ASN A 48 26.14 -34.36 -10.90
N ILE A 49 25.53 -34.89 -11.94
CA ILE A 49 24.07 -34.86 -12.13
C ILE A 49 23.46 -35.85 -11.13
N LYS A 50 23.31 -35.43 -9.88
CA LYS A 50 22.33 -36.07 -9.00
C LYS A 50 20.99 -35.44 -9.34
N SER A 51 20.26 -36.08 -10.25
CA SER A 51 18.81 -35.90 -10.36
C SER A 51 18.19 -36.50 -9.10
N GLU A 52 18.39 -35.84 -7.96
CA GLU A 52 17.60 -36.15 -6.79
C GLU A 52 16.17 -35.72 -7.14
N ASN A 53 15.30 -36.71 -7.18
CA ASN A 53 13.86 -36.53 -7.27
C ASN A 53 13.46 -35.68 -6.06
N VAL A 54 13.48 -34.35 -6.24
CA VAL A 54 12.94 -33.40 -5.29
C VAL A 54 11.47 -33.75 -5.24
N LYS A 55 11.09 -34.54 -4.24
CA LYS A 55 9.69 -34.73 -3.86
C LYS A 55 9.15 -33.31 -3.77
N SER A 56 8.28 -32.94 -4.70
CA SER A 56 7.74 -31.58 -4.72
C SER A 56 7.11 -31.36 -3.36
N ASP A 57 7.75 -30.53 -2.55
CA ASP A 57 7.20 -30.06 -1.29
C ASP A 57 6.00 -29.22 -1.71
N GLN A 58 4.86 -29.90 -1.82
CA GLN A 58 3.66 -29.36 -2.42
C GLN A 58 3.33 -28.11 -1.60
N PRO A 59 3.28 -26.91 -2.19
CA PRO A 59 3.12 -25.70 -1.41
C PRO A 59 1.83 -25.80 -0.61
N ARG A 60 1.96 -25.88 0.72
CA ARG A 60 0.81 -26.01 1.61
C ARG A 60 -0.01 -24.73 1.48
N SER A 61 -1.18 -24.83 0.86
CA SER A 61 -2.07 -23.66 0.73
C SER A 61 -2.91 -23.47 1.98
N TYR A 62 -2.91 -22.26 2.53
CA TYR A 62 -3.68 -21.85 3.70
C TYR A 62 -4.94 -21.09 3.25
N PRO A 63 -6.14 -21.67 3.39
CA PRO A 63 -7.38 -21.02 2.97
C PRO A 63 -7.79 -19.91 3.93
N CYS A 64 -8.47 -18.89 3.41
CA CYS A 64 -9.04 -17.83 4.20
C CYS A 64 -10.31 -18.29 4.95
N THR A 65 -10.42 -17.95 6.23
CA THR A 65 -11.58 -18.31 7.09
C THR A 65 -12.75 -17.32 6.95
N TYR A 66 -12.57 -16.22 6.21
CA TYR A 66 -13.58 -15.16 6.08
C TYR A 66 -14.76 -15.58 5.19
N LYS A 67 -15.98 -15.13 5.53
CA LYS A 67 -17.27 -15.69 5.08
C LYS A 67 -17.48 -15.78 3.57
N ASP A 68 -16.81 -14.92 2.79
CA ASP A 68 -16.96 -14.86 1.34
C ASP A 68 -15.60 -14.80 0.61
N CYS A 69 -14.56 -15.44 1.17
CA CYS A 69 -13.23 -15.41 0.58
C CYS A 69 -12.74 -16.79 0.13
N THR A 70 -12.61 -16.99 -1.19
CA THR A 70 -11.97 -18.17 -1.78
C THR A 70 -10.43 -18.06 -1.84
N GLY A 71 -9.86 -17.01 -1.24
CA GLY A 71 -8.42 -16.74 -1.25
C GLY A 71 -7.65 -17.81 -0.50
N LYS A 72 -6.50 -18.20 -1.05
CA LYS A 72 -5.55 -19.12 -0.44
C LYS A 72 -4.17 -18.51 -0.50
N GLU A 73 -3.41 -18.65 0.57
CA GLU A 73 -2.06 -18.11 0.67
C GLU A 73 -1.04 -19.25 0.79
N LEU A 74 0.18 -19.05 0.30
CA LEU A 74 1.26 -20.03 0.45
C LEU A 74 1.89 -20.00 1.85
N LEU A 75 1.61 -18.95 2.61
CA LEU A 75 2.12 -18.73 3.95
C LEU A 75 0.95 -18.63 4.95
N PRO A 76 1.13 -19.11 6.18
CA PRO A 76 0.13 -18.98 7.22
C PRO A 76 0.03 -17.52 7.68
N VAL A 77 -1.08 -16.86 7.37
CA VAL A 77 -1.39 -15.52 7.87
C VAL A 77 -2.43 -15.64 8.98
N VAL A 78 -1.95 -15.68 10.22
CA VAL A 78 -2.79 -15.85 11.42
C VAL A 78 -3.01 -14.50 12.10
N CYS A 79 -4.25 -14.20 12.43
CA CYS A 79 -4.57 -13.01 13.23
C CYS A 79 -4.19 -13.23 14.69
N LEU A 80 -3.45 -12.29 15.29
CA LEU A 80 -3.00 -12.39 16.70
C LEU A 80 -4.15 -12.31 17.72
N TYR A 81 -5.35 -11.94 17.29
CA TYR A 81 -6.47 -11.68 18.18
C TYR A 81 -7.50 -12.81 18.19
N CYS A 82 -7.89 -13.28 17.01
CA CYS A 82 -8.86 -14.36 16.84
C CYS A 82 -8.22 -15.69 16.43
N GLU A 83 -6.90 -15.73 16.21
CA GLU A 83 -6.11 -16.94 15.91
C GLU A 83 -6.57 -17.71 14.65
N LYS A 84 -7.40 -17.09 13.82
CA LYS A 84 -7.88 -17.65 12.54
C LYS A 84 -6.92 -17.28 11.39
N GLN A 85 -6.90 -18.15 10.38
CA GLN A 85 -6.12 -17.96 9.15
C GLN A 85 -6.90 -17.14 8.11
N PHE A 86 -6.22 -16.20 7.47
CA PHE A 86 -6.78 -15.33 6.43
C PHE A 86 -5.85 -15.25 5.23
N CYS A 87 -6.32 -14.66 4.13
CA CYS A 87 -5.46 -14.30 3.01
C CYS A 87 -4.85 -12.90 3.23
N LEU A 88 -3.88 -12.49 2.41
CA LEU A 88 -3.26 -11.16 2.52
C LEU A 88 -4.27 -10.00 2.39
N ARG A 89 -5.38 -10.21 1.67
CA ARG A 89 -6.47 -9.22 1.55
C ARG A 89 -7.30 -9.06 2.81
N HIS A 90 -7.39 -10.10 3.64
CA HIS A 90 -8.17 -10.09 4.88
C HIS A 90 -7.27 -10.22 6.13
N ARG A 91 -6.01 -9.78 6.01
CA ARG A 91 -5.01 -9.86 7.09
C ARG A 91 -5.33 -8.93 8.26
N HIS A 92 -5.86 -7.74 7.98
CA HIS A 92 -6.17 -6.78 9.05
C HIS A 92 -7.48 -7.12 9.75
N GLN A 93 -7.59 -6.70 11.01
CA GLN A 93 -8.75 -6.98 11.85
C GLN A 93 -10.06 -6.52 11.21
N SER A 94 -10.10 -5.31 10.65
CA SER A 94 -11.26 -4.72 9.97
C SER A 94 -11.70 -5.51 8.74
N ASP A 95 -10.75 -6.13 8.04
CA ASP A 95 -11.00 -6.80 6.76
C ASP A 95 -11.64 -8.18 6.94
N HIS A 96 -11.47 -8.81 8.12
CA HIS A 96 -12.06 -10.11 8.43
C HIS A 96 -13.11 -10.09 9.55
N GLU A 97 -13.64 -8.90 9.88
CA GLU A 97 -14.59 -8.71 10.97
C GLU A 97 -14.12 -9.41 12.27
N CYS A 98 -12.91 -9.07 12.73
CA CYS A 98 -12.31 -9.71 13.90
C CYS A 98 -13.19 -9.60 15.15
N GLU A 99 -13.39 -10.71 15.84
CA GLU A 99 -14.20 -10.78 17.08
C GLU A 99 -13.67 -9.84 18.19
N LYS A 100 -12.36 -9.58 18.21
CA LYS A 100 -11.71 -8.67 19.18
C LYS A 100 -11.37 -7.30 18.55
N LEU A 101 -12.11 -6.86 17.54
CA LEU A 101 -12.02 -5.48 17.08
C LEU A 101 -12.47 -4.54 18.21
N GLU A 102 -11.49 -3.94 18.86
CA GLU A 102 -11.66 -2.67 19.57
C GLU A 102 -12.08 -1.65 18.50
N THR A 103 -13.39 -1.52 18.26
CA THR A 103 -13.88 -0.47 17.36
C THR A 103 -13.33 0.86 17.87
N PRO A 104 -12.61 1.64 17.02
CA PRO A 104 -12.07 2.91 17.46
C PRO A 104 -13.24 3.76 17.91
N LYS A 105 -13.30 4.01 19.23
CA LYS A 105 -14.28 4.88 19.87
C LYS A 105 -14.37 6.13 19.00
N PRO A 106 -15.54 6.50 18.45
CA PRO A 106 -15.62 7.50 17.40
C PRO A 106 -14.90 8.75 17.89
N ARG A 107 -13.74 9.01 17.30
CA ARG A 107 -13.01 10.25 17.47
C ARG A 107 -14.02 11.29 17.02
N MET A 108 -14.52 12.10 17.95
CA MET A 108 -15.57 13.11 17.73
C MET A 108 -17.05 12.70 17.89
N ALA A 109 -17.39 11.71 18.72
CA ALA A 109 -18.80 11.49 19.13
C ALA A 109 -19.49 12.78 19.66
N ALA A 110 -18.75 13.55 20.48
CA ALA A 110 -19.24 14.82 21.03
C ALA A 110 -19.47 15.90 19.94
N THR A 111 -18.60 15.96 18.92
CA THR A 111 -18.74 16.92 17.82
C THR A 111 -19.92 16.57 16.91
N GLN A 112 -20.22 15.27 16.72
CA GLN A 112 -21.38 14.84 15.95
C GLN A 112 -22.70 15.26 16.61
N GLN A 113 -22.78 15.23 17.95
CA GLN A 113 -23.95 15.74 18.67
C GLN A 113 -24.08 17.26 18.53
N LEU A 114 -23.00 18.00 18.74
CA LEU A 114 -22.99 19.46 18.55
C LEU A 114 -23.40 19.86 17.12
N VAL A 115 -22.94 19.14 16.11
CA VAL A 115 -23.30 19.40 14.69
C VAL A 115 -24.80 19.17 14.46
N LYS A 116 -25.40 18.12 15.04
CA LYS A 116 -26.85 17.87 14.96
C LYS A 116 -27.64 19.02 15.60
N ASP A 117 -27.26 19.45 16.79
CA ASP A 117 -27.93 20.55 17.50
C ASP A 117 -27.84 21.88 16.73
N ILE A 118 -26.71 22.15 16.07
CA ILE A 118 -26.52 23.34 15.22
C ILE A 118 -27.45 23.28 13.99
N ILE A 119 -27.57 22.12 13.35
CA ILE A 119 -28.43 21.94 12.16
C ILE A 119 -29.91 22.08 12.55
N ASP A 120 -30.34 21.46 13.64
CA ASP A 120 -31.72 21.55 14.14
C ASP A 120 -32.08 22.98 14.55
N SER A 121 -31.14 23.71 15.14
CA SER A 121 -31.33 25.12 15.52
C SER A 121 -31.44 26.03 14.29
N LYS A 122 -30.63 25.80 13.25
CA LYS A 122 -30.77 26.53 11.97
C LYS A 122 -32.07 26.22 11.24
N LYS A 123 -32.54 24.98 11.27
CA LYS A 123 -33.81 24.59 10.65
C LYS A 123 -35.01 25.27 11.33
N ARG A 124 -34.95 25.48 12.65
CA ARG A 124 -35.95 26.27 13.40
C ARG A 124 -35.92 27.76 13.06
N GLU A 125 -34.72 28.33 12.91
CA GLU A 125 -34.53 29.74 12.49
C GLU A 125 -34.98 30.00 11.04
N GLU A 126 -34.77 29.05 10.13
CA GLU A 126 -35.25 29.10 8.73
C GLU A 126 -36.78 29.07 8.63
N VAL A 127 -37.45 28.31 9.50
CA VAL A 127 -38.93 28.26 9.55
C VAL A 127 -39.50 29.57 10.11
N ARG A 128 -38.80 30.22 11.05
CA ARG A 128 -39.22 31.49 11.66
C ARG A 128 -38.95 32.71 10.77
N SER A 129 -37.88 32.68 9.98
CA SER A 129 -37.47 33.78 9.10
C SER A 129 -38.27 33.89 7.79
N LYS A 130 -39.04 32.85 7.40
CA LYS A 130 -39.96 32.90 6.26
C LYS A 130 -41.12 33.89 6.43
N LYS A 131 -41.33 34.47 7.62
CA LYS A 131 -42.38 35.48 7.86
C LYS A 131 -41.94 36.92 7.60
N GLN A 132 -40.64 37.23 7.48
CA GLN A 132 -40.16 38.61 7.27
C GLN A 132 -38.85 38.66 6.48
N LYS A 133 -38.91 39.02 5.19
CA LYS A 133 -38.08 40.07 4.56
C LYS A 133 -38.35 40.14 3.06
N GLY A 134 -38.91 41.27 2.65
CA GLY A 134 -38.87 41.74 1.27
C GLY A 134 -37.48 42.29 0.89
N ALA A 135 -37.39 42.65 -0.40
CA ALA A 135 -36.27 43.26 -1.12
C ALA A 135 -35.13 42.31 -1.58
N LYS A 136 -35.23 41.96 -2.86
CA LYS A 136 -34.29 41.20 -3.69
C LYS A 136 -33.00 42.01 -3.94
N SER A 137 -31.96 41.85 -3.13
CA SER A 137 -30.60 42.34 -3.47
C SER A 137 -29.42 41.56 -2.87
N SER A 138 -29.71 40.54 -2.04
CA SER A 138 -28.69 39.71 -1.36
C SER A 138 -27.89 38.83 -2.32
N GLU A 139 -28.54 38.26 -3.34
CA GLU A 139 -27.93 37.26 -4.22
C GLU A 139 -26.80 37.85 -5.08
N THR A 140 -27.00 39.07 -5.60
CA THR A 140 -25.99 39.79 -6.38
C THR A 140 -24.82 40.25 -5.49
N ALA A 141 -25.10 40.69 -4.26
CA ALA A 141 -24.07 41.09 -3.30
C ALA A 141 -23.17 39.92 -2.87
N ALA A 142 -23.76 38.73 -2.64
CA ALA A 142 -23.02 37.51 -2.34
C ALA A 142 -22.13 37.07 -3.51
N LYS A 143 -22.62 37.20 -4.75
CA LYS A 143 -21.86 36.86 -5.96
C LYS A 143 -20.67 37.81 -6.18
N VAL A 144 -20.87 39.11 -5.94
CA VAL A 144 -19.81 40.13 -5.99
C VAL A 144 -18.76 39.88 -4.90
N ALA A 145 -19.17 39.51 -3.68
CA ALA A 145 -18.25 39.15 -2.61
C ALA A 145 -17.39 37.93 -2.98
N LEU A 146 -17.99 36.89 -3.57
CA LEU A 146 -17.27 35.70 -4.04
C LEU A 146 -16.29 36.03 -5.17
N MET A 147 -16.67 36.90 -6.11
CA MET A 147 -15.78 37.36 -7.18
C MET A 147 -14.56 38.13 -6.65
N LYS A 148 -14.75 39.02 -5.68
CA LYS A 148 -13.65 39.75 -5.02
C LYS A 148 -12.69 38.82 -4.29
N LEU A 149 -13.23 37.82 -3.60
CA LEU A 149 -12.41 36.84 -2.87
C LEU A 149 -11.58 35.97 -3.81
N LYS A 150 -12.18 35.54 -4.93
CA LYS A 150 -11.49 34.79 -5.99
C LYS A 150 -10.42 35.62 -6.72
N MET A 151 -10.61 36.93 -6.84
CA MET A 151 -9.63 37.82 -7.48
C MET A 151 -8.30 37.90 -6.74
N HIS A 152 -8.29 37.69 -5.42
CA HIS A 152 -7.08 37.79 -4.58
C HIS A 152 -6.56 36.43 -4.09
N ALA A 153 -7.24 35.33 -4.43
CA ALA A 153 -6.82 33.99 -4.04
C ALA A 153 -5.70 33.48 -4.95
N CYS A 154 -4.45 33.54 -4.48
CA CYS A 154 -3.36 32.79 -5.10
C CYS A 154 -3.40 31.35 -4.59
N GLY A 155 -3.53 30.38 -5.51
CA GLY A 155 -3.47 28.95 -5.18
C GLY A 155 -2.09 28.53 -4.65
N ASP A 156 -2.07 27.45 -3.89
CA ASP A 156 -0.85 26.90 -3.28
C ASP A 156 0.15 26.48 -4.37
N LYS A 157 1.33 27.10 -4.40
CA LYS A 157 2.38 26.88 -5.41
C LYS A 157 3.02 25.49 -5.32
N SER A 158 2.68 24.75 -4.27
CA SER A 158 3.20 23.42 -3.94
C SER A 158 2.57 22.30 -4.78
N LEU A 159 1.44 22.57 -5.44
CA LEU A 159 0.67 21.55 -6.17
C LEU A 159 0.92 21.68 -7.68
N PRO A 160 1.54 20.68 -8.33
CA PRO A 160 1.70 20.69 -9.78
C PRO A 160 0.32 20.70 -10.44
N GLN A 161 0.05 21.70 -11.28
CA GLN A 161 -1.14 21.68 -12.13
C GLN A 161 -1.00 20.51 -13.10
N THR A 162 -1.82 19.48 -12.91
CA THR A 162 -1.89 18.37 -13.84
C THR A 162 -2.24 18.90 -15.22
N VAL A 163 -1.29 18.84 -16.13
CA VAL A 163 -1.46 19.15 -17.54
C VAL A 163 -2.44 18.15 -18.16
N SER A 164 -3.73 18.50 -18.19
CA SER A 164 -4.67 17.87 -19.11
C SER A 164 -4.40 18.41 -20.52
N SER A 165 -3.39 17.84 -21.17
CA SER A 165 -3.21 17.96 -22.62
C SER A 165 -4.31 17.15 -23.31
N CYS A 166 -5.37 17.82 -23.73
CA CYS A 166 -6.25 17.31 -24.78
C CYS A 166 -5.50 17.47 -26.11
N HIS A 167 -5.30 16.35 -26.81
CA HIS A 167 -5.07 16.30 -28.24
C HIS A 167 -6.07 15.33 -28.85
#